data_AF-C6W0B9-F1
#
_entry.id   AF-C6W0B9-F1
#
_cell.length_a   1.000
_cell.length_b   1.000
_cell.length_c   1.000
_cell.angle_alpha   90.00
_cell.angle_beta   90.00
_cell.angle_gamma   90.00
#
_symmetry.space_group_name_H-M   'P 1'
#
loop_
_entity.id
_entity.type
_entity.pdbx_description
1 polymer ?
#
loop_
_entity_poly.entity_id
_entity_poly.type
_entity_poly.pdbx_seq_one_letter_code
_entity_poly.pdbx_strand_id
1 'polypeptide(L)'
;MNTTRRQFLGQLGLATAGLGFAPLAARPAAKFSFDISLAEFSFASELFSGKMTNMDFPARAKNDYNITILEYVSGFFNNKHKDQVYLKELKQRCDDLGMKNHLIMVDGENLTALDDAARTKAVEAHYPWVDAAKFLGCSAIRVNLGDAMAMLSGKKEEGTPAQLATAAVDGYGRLLEFAGKAGINVIVENHFGVSTDPDWLVGVMKQLKAPNKGLLPDFGNFCAERSKPETLDIKGFMATKCVKEHDKYEGVRKMMPYAKGISAKTHQFDANGNDPETDFIKIFKIIKDSGWNNGIVGIEYEGGLMREMGGDTSKPTNDEGIRKTKALLEKVLKELG
;
A
#
# COMPACT_ATOMS: atom_id res chain seq x y z
N MET A 1 -1.96 19.29 -80.19
CA MET A 1 -0.75 18.56 -79.72
C MET A 1 -1.02 18.12 -78.29
N ASN A 2 -1.14 16.81 -78.11
CA ASN A 2 -1.52 16.17 -76.85
C ASN A 2 -0.31 16.01 -75.95
N THR A 3 -0.38 16.50 -74.72
CA THR A 3 0.58 16.16 -73.66
C THR A 3 -0.20 15.62 -72.48
N THR A 4 -0.14 14.30 -72.30
CA THR A 4 -0.90 13.56 -71.29
C THR A 4 -0.19 13.55 -69.93
N ARG A 5 -0.97 13.29 -68.87
CA ARG A 5 -0.58 13.11 -67.45
C ARG A 5 0.56 12.11 -67.15
N ARG A 6 1.22 11.53 -68.17
CA ARG A 6 2.35 10.59 -68.03
C ARG A 6 3.74 11.23 -68.09
N GLN A 7 3.87 12.53 -68.36
CA GLN A 7 5.18 13.21 -68.41
C GLN A 7 5.59 13.93 -67.11
N PHE A 8 4.75 13.94 -66.07
CA PHE A 8 5.12 14.52 -64.77
C PHE A 8 5.81 13.51 -63.83
N LEU A 9 5.87 12.23 -64.19
CA LEU A 9 6.43 11.16 -63.34
C LEU A 9 7.85 10.72 -63.74
N GLY A 10 8.55 11.47 -64.61
CA GLY A 10 9.81 11.04 -65.22
C GLY A 10 11.10 11.70 -64.73
N GLN A 11 11.06 12.71 -63.86
CA GLN A 11 12.26 13.50 -63.52
C GLN A 11 12.36 13.90 -62.05
N LEU A 12 12.37 12.93 -61.14
CA LEU A 12 12.90 13.11 -59.77
C LEU A 12 13.34 11.76 -59.21
N GLY A 13 14.22 11.09 -59.95
CA GLY A 13 15.06 10.02 -59.41
C GLY A 13 16.46 10.59 -59.15
N LEU A 14 17.01 10.28 -57.97
CA LEU A 14 18.38 10.52 -57.49
C LEU A 14 18.65 11.86 -56.78
N ALA A 15 18.07 12.01 -55.59
CA ALA A 15 18.78 12.62 -54.45
C ALA A 15 19.10 11.50 -53.44
N THR A 16 20.29 10.94 -53.58
CA THR A 16 20.86 9.91 -52.70
C THR A 16 21.09 10.45 -51.29
N ALA A 17 20.58 9.67 -50.32
CA ALA A 17 21.17 9.38 -49.00
C ALA A 17 21.88 10.54 -48.27
N GLY A 18 21.13 11.23 -47.43
CA GLY A 18 21.66 12.19 -46.45
C GLY A 18 20.74 12.43 -45.26
N LEU A 19 19.84 11.50 -44.93
CA LEU A 19 19.21 11.52 -43.61
C LEU A 19 20.21 10.89 -42.65
N GLY A 20 21.12 11.72 -42.15
CA GLY A 20 21.89 11.38 -40.97
C GLY A 20 20.91 10.90 -39.90
N PHE A 21 21.11 9.69 -39.42
CA PHE A 21 20.59 9.28 -38.13
C PHE A 21 21.12 10.30 -37.13
N ALA A 22 20.36 11.35 -36.85
CA ALA A 22 20.56 12.10 -35.62
C ALA A 22 20.41 11.04 -34.53
N PRO A 23 21.44 10.77 -33.72
CA PRO A 23 21.26 9.87 -32.59
C PRO A 23 20.10 10.47 -31.80
N LEU A 24 19.02 9.71 -31.61
CA LEU A 24 18.05 10.06 -30.58
C LEU A 24 18.89 10.21 -29.33
N ALA A 25 19.16 11.45 -28.92
CA ALA A 25 19.85 11.73 -27.69
C ALA A 25 19.03 11.01 -26.63
N ALA A 26 19.62 9.95 -26.05
CA ALA A 26 18.96 9.19 -25.01
C ALA A 26 18.56 10.20 -23.94
N ARG A 27 17.25 10.40 -23.77
CA ARG A 27 16.76 11.20 -22.65
C ARG A 27 17.41 10.57 -21.42
N PRO A 28 18.10 11.35 -20.56
CA PRO A 28 18.69 10.81 -19.35
C PRO A 28 17.59 10.02 -18.63
N ALA A 29 17.90 8.77 -18.26
CA ALA A 29 16.96 7.95 -17.51
C ALA A 29 16.49 8.76 -16.30
N ALA A 30 15.17 8.82 -16.09
CA ALA A 30 14.61 9.58 -14.99
C ALA A 30 15.26 9.09 -13.68
N LYS A 31 15.70 10.05 -12.85
CA LYS A 31 16.19 9.79 -11.50
C LYS A 31 15.16 8.94 -10.75
N PHE A 32 15.61 7.95 -9.97
CA PHE A 32 14.68 7.19 -9.14
C PHE A 32 14.20 8.08 -7.99
N SER A 33 12.90 8.19 -7.80
CA SER A 33 12.30 9.04 -6.79
C SER A 33 10.94 8.51 -6.38
N PHE A 34 10.53 8.90 -5.18
CA PHE A 34 9.20 8.67 -4.65
C PHE A 34 8.91 9.74 -3.59
N ASP A 35 7.63 10.00 -3.37
CA ASP A 35 7.20 10.82 -2.25
C ASP A 35 7.01 9.95 -1.00
N ILE A 36 7.31 10.51 0.17
CA ILE A 36 7.12 9.84 1.46
C ILE A 36 5.76 10.26 2.03
N SER A 37 4.92 9.28 2.34
CA SER A 37 3.69 9.44 3.12
C SER A 37 3.87 8.86 4.52
N LEU A 38 2.90 9.11 5.40
CA LEU A 38 2.83 8.54 6.73
C LEU A 38 1.55 7.73 6.86
N ALA A 39 1.66 6.47 7.28
CA ALA A 39 0.52 5.64 7.66
C ALA A 39 0.16 5.90 9.12
N GLU A 40 -1.13 6.15 9.36
CA GLU A 40 -1.71 6.48 10.66
C GLU A 40 -1.47 5.38 11.71
N PHE A 41 -1.32 4.12 11.27
CA PHE A 41 -0.96 3.01 12.15
C PHE A 41 0.38 3.20 12.87
N SER A 42 1.25 4.09 12.37
CA SER A 42 2.48 4.49 13.08
C SER A 42 2.23 5.18 14.43
N PHE A 43 1.00 5.66 14.67
CA PHE A 43 0.53 6.21 15.93
C PHE A 43 -0.46 5.28 16.66
N ALA A 44 -0.54 4.00 16.28
CA ALA A 44 -1.55 3.08 16.80
C ALA A 44 -1.59 3.04 18.35
N SER A 45 -0.45 3.06 19.03
CA SER A 45 -0.42 3.08 20.50
C SER A 45 -1.05 4.34 21.11
N GLU A 46 -0.85 5.51 20.51
CA GLU A 46 -1.43 6.77 20.97
C GLU A 46 -2.93 6.84 20.66
N LEU A 47 -3.33 6.34 19.50
CA LEU A 47 -4.72 6.30 19.06
C LEU A 47 -5.55 5.30 19.88
N PHE A 48 -5.04 4.10 20.12
CA PHE A 48 -5.72 3.09 20.97
C PHE A 48 -5.79 3.52 22.44
N SER A 49 -4.79 4.25 22.95
CA SER A 49 -4.82 4.77 24.33
C SER A 49 -5.61 6.07 24.49
N GLY A 50 -6.08 6.68 23.40
CA GLY A 50 -6.80 7.96 23.41
C GLY A 50 -5.91 9.18 23.68
N LYS A 51 -4.57 9.02 23.65
CA LYS A 51 -3.61 10.15 23.72
C LYS A 51 -3.65 11.01 22.45
N MET A 52 -4.09 10.41 21.35
CA MET A 52 -4.26 11.05 20.05
C MET A 52 -5.61 10.64 19.46
N THR A 53 -6.20 11.51 18.65
CA THR A 53 -7.36 11.19 17.82
C THR A 53 -6.99 11.26 16.34
N ASN A 54 -7.80 10.63 15.48
CA ASN A 54 -7.65 10.72 14.02
C ASN A 54 -7.67 12.18 13.51
N MET A 55 -8.31 13.11 14.22
CA MET A 55 -8.33 14.54 13.88
C MET A 55 -7.00 15.26 14.10
N ASP A 56 -6.12 14.70 14.93
CA ASP A 56 -4.79 15.28 15.22
C ASP A 56 -3.74 14.85 14.18
N PHE A 57 -4.02 13.77 13.44
CA PHE A 57 -3.07 13.15 12.52
C PHE A 57 -2.50 14.09 11.45
N PRO A 58 -3.30 14.93 10.76
CA PRO A 58 -2.77 15.86 9.77
C PRO A 58 -1.75 16.84 10.35
N ALA A 59 -2.03 17.38 11.55
CA ALA A 59 -1.15 18.33 12.23
C ALA A 59 0.14 17.66 12.72
N ARG A 60 0.04 16.45 13.31
CA ARG A 60 1.20 15.68 13.77
C ARG A 60 2.14 15.34 12.61
N ALA A 61 1.61 14.77 11.52
CA ALA A 61 2.40 14.42 10.34
C ALA A 61 3.18 15.63 9.78
N LYS A 62 2.53 16.79 9.67
CA LYS A 62 3.15 18.00 9.15
C LYS A 62 4.15 18.61 10.12
N ASN A 63 3.72 18.92 11.35
CA ASN A 63 4.49 19.75 12.27
C ASN A 63 5.69 19.01 12.83
N ASP A 64 5.54 17.71 13.11
CA ASP A 64 6.59 16.96 13.80
C ASP A 64 7.55 16.29 12.81
N TYR A 65 7.06 15.90 11.62
CA TYR A 65 7.82 15.09 10.67
C TYR A 65 8.02 15.74 9.30
N ASN A 66 7.35 16.85 9.02
CA ASN A 66 7.34 17.51 7.71
C ASN A 66 6.93 16.53 6.59
N ILE A 67 5.90 15.72 6.85
CA ILE A 67 5.28 14.82 5.87
C ILE A 67 3.90 15.36 5.55
N THR A 68 3.59 15.51 4.26
CA THR A 68 2.34 16.13 3.80
C THR A 68 1.39 15.15 3.09
N ILE A 69 1.72 13.86 3.04
CA ILE A 69 0.88 12.82 2.43
C ILE A 69 0.43 11.85 3.52
N LEU A 70 -0.88 11.64 3.63
CA LEU A 70 -1.52 10.91 4.73
C LEU A 70 -2.16 9.61 4.24
N GLU A 71 -1.96 8.53 4.99
CA GLU A 71 -2.66 7.25 4.82
C GLU A 71 -3.39 6.92 6.12
N TYR A 72 -4.71 6.89 6.07
CA TYR A 72 -5.55 6.70 7.27
C TYR A 72 -5.86 5.23 7.53
N VAL A 73 -6.31 4.90 8.74
CA VAL A 73 -6.78 3.54 9.10
C VAL A 73 -8.21 3.59 9.63
N SER A 74 -9.07 2.72 9.09
CA SER A 74 -10.53 2.70 9.33
C SER A 74 -10.88 2.63 10.82
N GLY A 75 -10.13 1.85 11.59
CA GLY A 75 -10.34 1.67 13.03
C GLY A 75 -10.30 2.97 13.83
N PHE A 76 -9.55 3.98 13.38
CA PHE A 76 -9.36 5.24 14.12
C PHE A 76 -10.42 6.31 13.82
N PHE A 77 -11.29 6.09 12.83
CA PHE A 77 -12.47 6.94 12.59
C PHE A 77 -13.56 6.74 13.64
N ASN A 78 -13.47 5.70 14.48
CA ASN A 78 -14.46 5.37 15.51
C ASN A 78 -15.90 5.34 14.96
N ASN A 79 -16.10 4.60 13.85
CA ASN A 79 -17.37 4.47 13.13
C ASN A 79 -17.95 5.76 12.52
N LYS A 80 -17.18 6.85 12.40
CA LYS A 80 -17.63 8.14 11.85
C LYS A 80 -17.40 8.30 10.34
N HIS A 81 -17.07 7.23 9.62
CA HIS A 81 -16.84 7.27 8.17
C HIS A 81 -18.10 7.61 7.34
N LYS A 82 -19.29 7.57 7.93
CA LYS A 82 -20.54 8.06 7.32
C LYS A 82 -20.96 9.46 7.80
N ASP A 83 -20.30 9.97 8.84
CA ASP A 83 -20.63 11.26 9.44
C ASP A 83 -20.05 12.40 8.60
N GLN A 84 -20.92 13.10 7.88
CA GLN A 84 -20.54 14.19 7.00
C GLN A 84 -19.96 15.40 7.74
N VAL A 85 -20.31 15.60 9.02
CA VAL A 85 -19.72 16.68 9.83
C VAL A 85 -18.28 16.32 10.14
N TYR A 86 -18.06 15.08 10.59
CA TYR A 86 -16.72 14.56 10.87
C TYR A 86 -15.81 14.60 9.63
N LEU A 87 -16.29 14.09 8.49
CA LEU A 87 -15.50 14.08 7.26
C LEU A 87 -15.18 15.48 6.75
N LYS A 88 -16.12 16.44 6.87
CA LYS A 88 -15.88 17.85 6.52
C LYS A 88 -14.82 18.47 7.40
N GLU A 89 -14.87 18.23 8.70
CA GLU A 89 -13.88 18.75 9.64
C GLU A 89 -12.49 18.16 9.36
N LEU A 90 -12.39 16.84 9.19
CA LEU A 90 -11.12 16.19 8.85
C LEU A 90 -10.56 16.74 7.54
N LYS A 91 -11.40 16.87 6.51
CA LYS A 91 -11.00 17.44 5.22
C LYS A 91 -10.52 18.89 5.38
N GLN A 92 -11.24 19.73 6.12
CA GLN A 92 -10.87 21.13 6.34
C GLN A 92 -9.51 21.25 7.03
N ARG A 93 -9.25 20.42 8.05
CA ARG A 93 -7.94 20.38 8.73
C ARG A 93 -6.82 20.02 7.77
N CYS A 94 -7.05 19.06 6.88
CA CYS A 94 -6.09 18.72 5.83
C CYS A 94 -5.86 19.88 4.85
N ASP A 95 -6.95 20.51 4.37
CA ASP A 95 -6.88 21.62 3.42
C ASP A 95 -6.14 22.84 4.03
N ASP A 96 -6.44 23.20 5.28
CA ASP A 96 -5.79 24.30 6.02
C ASP A 96 -4.27 24.08 6.18
N LEU A 97 -3.88 22.80 6.32
CA LEU A 97 -2.49 22.40 6.46
C LEU A 97 -1.84 22.07 5.10
N GLY A 98 -2.56 22.11 3.98
CA GLY A 98 -2.04 21.74 2.66
C GLY A 98 -1.65 20.26 2.54
N MET A 99 -2.39 19.38 3.22
CA MET A 99 -2.15 17.94 3.26
C MET A 99 -2.82 17.23 2.08
N LYS A 100 -2.18 16.18 1.57
CA LYS A 100 -2.73 15.27 0.58
C LYS A 100 -3.19 13.98 1.26
N ASN A 101 -4.49 13.74 1.25
CA ASN A 101 -5.05 12.45 1.66
C ASN A 101 -4.78 11.43 0.53
N HIS A 102 -4.05 10.35 0.81
CA HIS A 102 -3.66 9.37 -0.21
C HIS A 102 -4.59 8.16 -0.25
N LEU A 103 -4.80 7.50 0.89
CA LEU A 103 -5.63 6.31 1.00
C LEU A 103 -6.24 6.13 2.40
N ILE A 104 -7.22 5.23 2.51
CA ILE A 104 -7.74 4.70 3.77
C ILE A 104 -7.55 3.18 3.79
N MET A 105 -6.85 2.66 4.80
CA MET A 105 -6.72 1.23 5.09
C MET A 105 -7.98 0.75 5.80
N VAL A 106 -8.70 -0.20 5.20
CA VAL A 106 -9.97 -0.71 5.70
C VAL A 106 -9.77 -2.12 6.25
N ASP A 107 -9.72 -2.22 7.57
CA ASP A 107 -9.62 -3.49 8.30
C ASP A 107 -11.00 -4.05 8.71
N GLY A 108 -11.05 -5.36 8.98
CA GLY A 108 -12.16 -6.02 9.69
C GLY A 108 -13.18 -6.77 8.82
N GLU A 109 -13.06 -6.72 7.50
CA GLU A 109 -14.00 -7.35 6.56
C GLU A 109 -13.34 -8.49 5.76
N ASN A 110 -14.05 -9.62 5.62
CA ASN A 110 -13.52 -10.80 4.94
C ASN A 110 -14.05 -10.93 3.50
N LEU A 111 -13.30 -10.38 2.54
CA LEU A 111 -13.61 -10.46 1.10
C LEU A 111 -13.44 -11.87 0.50
N THR A 112 -12.87 -12.82 1.24
CA THR A 112 -12.60 -14.19 0.78
C THR A 112 -13.48 -15.22 1.46
N ALA A 113 -14.48 -14.79 2.25
CA ALA A 113 -15.45 -15.67 2.88
C ALA A 113 -16.05 -16.64 1.85
N LEU A 114 -16.12 -17.94 2.18
CA LEU A 114 -16.63 -18.96 1.25
C LEU A 114 -18.15 -18.87 1.10
N ASP A 115 -18.85 -18.52 2.17
CA ASP A 115 -20.28 -18.21 2.14
C ASP A 115 -20.54 -16.90 1.36
N ASP A 116 -21.42 -16.97 0.36
CA ASP A 116 -21.68 -15.85 -0.54
C ASP A 116 -22.41 -14.68 0.14
N ALA A 117 -23.28 -14.97 1.12
CA ALA A 117 -23.97 -13.93 1.87
C ALA A 117 -23.01 -13.16 2.78
N ALA A 118 -22.11 -13.88 3.47
CA ALA A 118 -21.04 -13.28 4.27
C ALA A 118 -20.08 -12.46 3.39
N ARG A 119 -19.68 -12.98 2.23
CA ARG A 119 -18.83 -12.27 1.27
C ARG A 119 -19.51 -11.03 0.71
N THR A 120 -20.80 -11.11 0.37
CA THR A 120 -21.61 -9.97 -0.06
C THR A 120 -21.64 -8.87 1.01
N LYS A 121 -21.89 -9.24 2.26
CA LYS A 121 -21.89 -8.29 3.38
C LYS A 121 -20.52 -7.62 3.55
N ALA A 122 -19.44 -8.37 3.46
CA ALA A 122 -18.08 -7.83 3.54
C ALA A 122 -17.82 -6.84 2.41
N VAL A 123 -18.21 -7.15 1.17
CA VAL A 123 -18.10 -6.22 0.04
C VAL A 123 -18.88 -4.93 0.30
N GLU A 124 -20.14 -5.01 0.70
CA GLU A 124 -21.00 -3.85 0.94
C GLU A 124 -20.54 -3.00 2.13
N ALA A 125 -19.90 -3.61 3.14
CA ALA A 125 -19.31 -2.91 4.27
C ALA A 125 -18.16 -1.97 3.87
N HIS A 126 -17.52 -2.19 2.71
CA HIS A 126 -16.50 -1.29 2.17
C HIS A 126 -17.07 -0.10 1.41
N TYR A 127 -18.33 -0.14 0.95
CA TYR A 127 -18.90 0.94 0.12
C TYR A 127 -18.86 2.30 0.81
N PRO A 128 -19.22 2.43 2.11
CA PRO A 128 -19.10 3.69 2.83
C PRO A 128 -17.66 4.20 2.94
N TRP A 129 -16.66 3.30 2.96
CA TRP A 129 -15.24 3.67 2.97
C TRP A 129 -14.77 4.18 1.62
N VAL A 130 -15.28 3.63 0.53
CA VAL A 130 -15.07 4.19 -0.82
C VAL A 130 -15.63 5.61 -0.90
N ASP A 131 -16.84 5.84 -0.39
CA ASP A 131 -17.47 7.16 -0.36
C ASP A 131 -16.68 8.16 0.51
N ALA A 132 -16.24 7.73 1.70
CA ALA A 132 -15.40 8.54 2.58
C ALA A 132 -14.04 8.88 1.94
N ALA A 133 -13.37 7.89 1.34
CA ALA A 133 -12.12 8.09 0.62
C ALA A 133 -12.30 9.08 -0.53
N LYS A 134 -13.39 8.95 -1.30
CA LYS A 134 -13.71 9.90 -2.36
C LYS A 134 -13.92 11.31 -1.83
N PHE A 135 -14.68 11.46 -0.75
CA PHE A 135 -14.95 12.75 -0.13
C PHE A 135 -13.68 13.43 0.38
N LEU A 136 -12.81 12.66 1.03
CA LEU A 136 -11.53 13.15 1.57
C LEU A 136 -10.48 13.43 0.48
N GLY A 137 -10.74 13.04 -0.77
CA GLY A 137 -9.82 13.23 -1.89
C GLY A 137 -8.73 12.15 -2.01
N CYS A 138 -8.92 11.01 -1.34
CA CYS A 138 -8.03 9.86 -1.47
C CYS A 138 -8.07 9.27 -2.89
N SER A 139 -6.95 8.66 -3.27
CA SER A 139 -6.80 7.93 -4.53
C SER A 139 -7.18 6.45 -4.42
N ALA A 140 -7.18 5.90 -3.20
CA ALA A 140 -7.41 4.48 -2.98
C ALA A 140 -8.07 4.20 -1.62
N ILE A 141 -8.63 3.00 -1.51
CA ILE A 141 -8.74 2.28 -0.23
C ILE A 141 -7.82 1.05 -0.29
N ARG A 142 -7.18 0.72 0.84
CA ARG A 142 -6.49 -0.57 1.03
C ARG A 142 -7.46 -1.54 1.71
N VAL A 143 -7.45 -2.80 1.27
CA VAL A 143 -8.27 -3.88 1.86
C VAL A 143 -7.43 -5.13 2.10
N ASN A 144 -7.96 -6.05 2.90
CA ASN A 144 -7.35 -7.36 3.15
C ASN A 144 -8.03 -8.43 2.29
N LEU A 145 -7.26 -9.42 1.86
CA LEU A 145 -7.80 -10.67 1.29
C LEU A 145 -7.57 -11.81 2.27
N GLY A 146 -8.52 -11.96 3.19
CA GLY A 146 -8.50 -13.01 4.19
C GLY A 146 -9.19 -12.58 5.49
N ASP A 147 -9.39 -13.53 6.39
CA ASP A 147 -9.93 -13.25 7.72
C ASP A 147 -8.82 -12.80 8.68
N ALA A 148 -8.47 -11.52 8.60
CA ALA A 148 -7.44 -10.89 9.43
C ALA A 148 -7.60 -11.20 10.92
N MET A 149 -8.82 -11.09 11.44
CA MET A 149 -9.10 -11.26 12.87
C MET A 149 -9.03 -12.73 13.29
N ALA A 150 -9.55 -13.65 12.47
CA ALA A 150 -9.37 -15.08 12.74
C ALA A 150 -7.89 -15.45 12.78
N MET A 151 -7.10 -14.97 11.81
CA MET A 151 -5.67 -15.26 11.73
C MET A 151 -4.89 -14.69 12.92
N LEU A 152 -5.17 -13.45 13.34
CA LEU A 152 -4.58 -12.86 14.55
C LEU A 152 -4.89 -13.66 15.82
N SER A 153 -6.09 -14.25 15.92
CA SER A 153 -6.45 -15.14 17.03
C SER A 153 -5.81 -16.53 16.97
N GLY A 154 -4.99 -16.82 15.96
CA GLY A 154 -4.36 -18.12 15.74
C GLY A 154 -5.33 -19.19 15.22
N LYS A 155 -6.52 -18.79 14.74
CA LYS A 155 -7.41 -19.69 14.00
C LYS A 155 -6.86 -19.89 12.59
N LYS A 156 -7.17 -21.03 12.00
CA LYS A 156 -6.90 -21.27 10.58
C LYS A 156 -7.98 -20.60 9.76
N GLU A 157 -7.58 -20.05 8.64
CA GLU A 157 -8.50 -19.57 7.61
C GLU A 157 -9.34 -20.73 7.07
N GLU A 158 -10.64 -20.48 6.86
CA GLU A 158 -11.57 -21.51 6.39
C GLU A 158 -11.45 -21.72 4.89
N GLY A 159 -11.09 -22.94 4.48
CA GLY A 159 -10.99 -23.33 3.07
C GLY A 159 -9.57 -23.61 2.59
N THR A 160 -9.48 -24.13 1.36
CA THR A 160 -8.20 -24.30 0.67
C THR A 160 -7.78 -22.99 -0.01
N PRO A 161 -6.47 -22.77 -0.25
CA PRO A 161 -6.01 -21.60 -1.01
C PRO A 161 -6.71 -21.40 -2.36
N ALA A 162 -7.07 -22.49 -3.05
CA ALA A 162 -7.79 -22.42 -4.32
C ALA A 162 -9.24 -21.93 -4.18
N GLN A 163 -9.95 -22.38 -3.12
CA GLN A 163 -11.31 -21.91 -2.82
C GLN A 163 -11.28 -20.43 -2.41
N LEU A 164 -10.34 -20.06 -1.55
CA LEU A 164 -10.13 -18.67 -1.13
C LEU A 164 -9.77 -17.77 -2.33
N ALA A 165 -8.97 -18.25 -3.29
CA ALA A 165 -8.66 -17.48 -4.51
C ALA A 165 -9.90 -17.24 -5.36
N THR A 166 -10.77 -18.25 -5.49
CA THR A 166 -12.04 -18.12 -6.21
C THR A 166 -12.95 -17.10 -5.53
N ALA A 167 -13.10 -17.19 -4.22
CA ALA A 167 -13.88 -16.24 -3.43
C ALA A 167 -13.28 -14.82 -3.49
N ALA A 168 -11.95 -14.70 -3.42
CA ALA A 168 -11.24 -13.43 -3.53
C ALA A 168 -11.50 -12.75 -4.89
N VAL A 169 -11.44 -13.49 -6.00
CA VAL A 169 -11.73 -12.95 -7.34
C VAL A 169 -13.16 -12.40 -7.41
N ASP A 170 -14.14 -13.10 -6.84
CA ASP A 170 -15.53 -12.62 -6.77
C ASP A 170 -15.68 -11.38 -5.86
N GLY A 171 -15.32 -11.50 -4.57
CA GLY A 171 -15.51 -10.45 -3.58
C GLY A 171 -14.74 -9.17 -3.92
N TYR A 172 -13.44 -9.30 -4.22
CA TYR A 172 -12.63 -8.16 -4.65
C TYR A 172 -13.11 -7.60 -5.99
N GLY A 173 -13.51 -8.45 -6.94
CA GLY A 173 -14.06 -8.03 -8.23
C GLY A 173 -15.31 -7.16 -8.11
N ARG A 174 -16.24 -7.55 -7.23
CA ARG A 174 -17.46 -6.77 -6.94
C ARG A 174 -17.13 -5.43 -6.29
N LEU A 175 -16.21 -5.40 -5.33
CA LEU A 175 -15.77 -4.16 -4.71
C LEU A 175 -15.06 -3.23 -5.71
N LEU A 176 -14.23 -3.79 -6.60
CA LEU A 176 -13.59 -3.04 -7.68
C LEU A 176 -14.60 -2.38 -8.61
N GLU A 177 -15.70 -3.07 -8.95
CA GLU A 177 -16.77 -2.51 -9.78
C GLU A 177 -17.42 -1.30 -9.11
N PHE A 178 -17.76 -1.41 -7.81
CA PHE A 178 -18.34 -0.31 -7.05
C PHE A 178 -17.37 0.88 -6.96
N ALA A 179 -16.13 0.63 -6.51
CA ALA A 179 -15.11 1.67 -6.33
C ALA A 179 -14.70 2.33 -7.66
N GLY A 180 -14.74 1.59 -8.76
CA GLY A 180 -14.47 2.10 -10.10
C GLY A 180 -15.43 3.22 -10.51
N LYS A 181 -16.70 3.14 -10.11
CA LYS A 181 -17.71 4.19 -10.36
C LYS A 181 -17.40 5.50 -9.61
N ALA A 182 -16.71 5.41 -8.47
CA ALA A 182 -16.23 6.57 -7.70
C ALA A 182 -14.84 7.08 -8.17
N GLY A 183 -14.17 6.35 -9.06
CA GLY A 183 -12.79 6.62 -9.48
C GLY A 183 -11.76 6.30 -8.37
N ILE A 184 -12.08 5.37 -7.49
CA ILE A 184 -11.22 4.93 -6.37
C ILE A 184 -10.52 3.62 -6.73
N ASN A 185 -9.21 3.57 -6.49
CA ASN A 185 -8.47 2.32 -6.53
C ASN A 185 -8.79 1.47 -5.30
N VAL A 186 -8.87 0.16 -5.46
CA VAL A 186 -8.94 -0.78 -4.34
C VAL A 186 -7.68 -1.58 -4.39
N ILE A 187 -6.80 -1.41 -3.41
CA ILE A 187 -5.49 -2.05 -3.38
C ILE A 187 -5.43 -3.08 -2.27
N VAL A 188 -4.75 -4.19 -2.52
CA VAL A 188 -4.60 -5.25 -1.53
C VAL A 188 -3.19 -5.22 -0.96
N GLU A 189 -3.09 -5.25 0.36
CA GLU A 189 -1.82 -5.42 1.07
C GLU A 189 -1.57 -6.91 1.33
N ASN A 190 -0.33 -7.37 1.18
CA ASN A 190 0.06 -8.65 1.80
C ASN A 190 0.00 -8.44 3.31
N HIS A 191 -0.80 -9.23 4.04
CA HIS A 191 -1.09 -8.92 5.44
C HIS A 191 -1.25 -10.16 6.33
N PHE A 192 -2.33 -10.92 6.15
CA PHE A 192 -2.63 -12.11 6.96
C PHE A 192 -3.13 -13.28 6.12
N GLY A 193 -2.99 -14.48 6.66
CA GLY A 193 -3.51 -15.70 6.02
C GLY A 193 -2.89 -15.91 4.64
N VAL A 194 -3.68 -16.40 3.69
CA VAL A 194 -3.19 -16.68 2.33
C VAL A 194 -2.67 -15.44 1.59
N SER A 195 -3.03 -14.22 2.00
CA SER A 195 -2.52 -13.00 1.38
C SER A 195 -1.05 -12.71 1.70
N THR A 196 -0.42 -13.41 2.64
CA THR A 196 1.04 -13.29 2.85
C THR A 196 1.85 -14.07 1.80
N ASP A 197 1.20 -14.96 1.03
CA ASP A 197 1.80 -15.65 -0.10
C ASP A 197 1.73 -14.79 -1.37
N PRO A 198 2.88 -14.31 -1.89
CA PRO A 198 2.90 -13.45 -3.07
C PRO A 198 2.43 -14.16 -4.35
N ASP A 199 2.62 -15.47 -4.47
CA ASP A 199 2.16 -16.22 -5.66
C ASP A 199 0.64 -16.33 -5.68
N TRP A 200 0.04 -16.52 -4.50
CA TRP A 200 -1.42 -16.50 -4.34
C TRP A 200 -2.01 -15.13 -4.68
N LEU A 201 -1.46 -14.05 -4.11
CA LEU A 201 -1.92 -12.68 -4.38
C LEU A 201 -1.81 -12.32 -5.87
N VAL A 202 -0.66 -12.58 -6.49
CA VAL A 202 -0.46 -12.33 -7.92
C VAL A 202 -1.38 -13.20 -8.78
N GLY A 203 -1.66 -14.43 -8.35
CA GLY A 203 -2.64 -15.32 -8.97
C GLY A 203 -4.06 -14.73 -8.99
N VAL A 204 -4.50 -14.11 -7.89
CA VAL A 204 -5.78 -13.38 -7.84
C VAL A 204 -5.74 -12.17 -8.78
N MET A 205 -4.67 -11.38 -8.74
CA MET A 205 -4.54 -10.18 -9.58
C MET A 205 -4.60 -10.49 -11.08
N LYS A 206 -4.03 -11.61 -11.53
CA LYS A 206 -4.04 -12.03 -12.96
C LYS A 206 -5.45 -12.35 -13.48
N GLN A 207 -6.38 -12.76 -12.62
CA GLN A 207 -7.72 -13.16 -13.03
C GLN A 207 -8.68 -11.97 -13.24
N LEU A 208 -8.37 -10.84 -12.61
CA LEU A 208 -9.18 -9.62 -12.69
C LEU A 208 -8.69 -8.71 -13.83
N LYS A 209 -9.59 -7.97 -14.48
CA LYS A 209 -9.22 -7.01 -15.55
C LYS A 209 -9.43 -5.54 -15.16
N ALA A 210 -9.94 -5.28 -13.97
CA ALA A 210 -10.28 -3.94 -13.52
C ALA A 210 -9.02 -3.04 -13.43
N PRO A 211 -9.00 -1.84 -14.01
CA PRO A 211 -7.82 -0.96 -14.01
C PRO A 211 -7.55 -0.30 -12.64
N ASN A 212 -8.57 -0.26 -11.78
CA ASN A 212 -8.50 0.27 -10.42
C ASN A 212 -8.06 -0.79 -9.39
N LYS A 213 -7.71 -2.01 -9.82
CA LYS A 213 -7.09 -3.04 -8.97
C LYS A 213 -5.62 -2.74 -8.76
N GLY A 214 -5.06 -3.19 -7.64
CA GLY A 214 -3.63 -3.07 -7.40
C GLY A 214 -3.20 -3.71 -6.10
N LEU A 215 -1.90 -3.62 -5.83
CA LEU A 215 -1.26 -4.06 -4.61
C LEU A 215 -0.64 -2.89 -3.87
N LEU A 216 -0.56 -3.03 -2.54
CA LEU A 216 0.28 -2.26 -1.65
C LEU A 216 1.32 -3.23 -1.06
N PRO A 217 2.45 -3.50 -1.72
CA PRO A 217 3.49 -4.33 -1.13
C PRO A 217 3.97 -3.76 0.20
N ASP A 218 3.86 -4.56 1.25
CA ASP A 218 4.34 -4.28 2.60
C ASP A 218 5.58 -5.13 2.90
N PHE A 219 6.59 -4.52 3.51
CA PHE A 219 7.91 -5.15 3.70
C PHE A 219 7.96 -6.18 4.84
N GLY A 220 7.05 -6.10 5.82
CA GLY A 220 7.03 -6.97 7.01
C GLY A 220 5.99 -8.08 6.94
N ASN A 221 5.00 -7.97 6.06
CA ASN A 221 3.82 -8.83 6.08
C ASN A 221 3.93 -10.07 5.18
N PHE A 222 5.03 -10.82 5.31
CA PHE A 222 5.28 -12.07 4.57
C PHE A 222 5.20 -13.32 5.46
N CYS A 223 4.57 -13.21 6.63
CA CYS A 223 4.49 -14.31 7.57
C CYS A 223 3.48 -15.38 7.13
N ALA A 224 3.98 -16.53 6.67
CA ALA A 224 3.19 -17.69 6.25
C ALA A 224 2.56 -18.41 7.46
N GLU A 225 3.33 -18.51 8.56
CA GLU A 225 2.90 -19.18 9.77
C GLU A 225 3.36 -18.37 10.99
N ARG A 226 2.39 -18.03 11.85
CA ARG A 226 2.58 -17.25 13.07
C ARG A 226 2.27 -18.11 14.28
N SER A 227 3.03 -17.94 15.37
CA SER A 227 2.75 -18.62 16.63
C SER A 227 1.38 -18.22 17.16
N LYS A 228 0.73 -19.13 17.89
CA LYS A 228 -0.53 -18.78 18.58
C LYS A 228 -0.25 -17.72 19.66
N PRO A 229 -1.14 -16.73 19.81
CA PRO A 229 -1.02 -15.78 20.91
C PRO A 229 -1.30 -16.51 22.24
N GLU A 230 -0.58 -16.14 23.30
CA GLU A 230 -0.80 -16.70 24.64
C GLU A 230 -2.11 -16.18 25.28
N THR A 231 -2.50 -14.96 24.92
CA THR A 231 -3.72 -14.27 25.36
C THR A 231 -4.45 -13.66 24.18
N LEU A 232 -5.78 -13.53 24.26
CA LEU A 232 -6.60 -12.92 23.21
C LEU A 232 -6.76 -11.40 23.44
N ASP A 233 -5.67 -10.74 23.76
CA ASP A 233 -5.57 -9.29 23.92
C ASP A 233 -4.41 -8.74 23.06
N ILE A 234 -4.30 -7.42 22.99
CA ILE A 234 -3.28 -6.74 22.17
C ILE A 234 -1.87 -7.22 22.54
N LYS A 235 -1.60 -7.40 23.84
CA LYS A 235 -0.30 -7.89 24.32
C LYS A 235 0.00 -9.29 23.78
N GLY A 236 -0.97 -10.20 23.85
CA GLY A 236 -0.83 -11.55 23.31
C GLY A 236 -0.61 -11.57 21.80
N PHE A 237 -1.32 -10.72 21.04
CA PHE A 237 -1.13 -10.60 19.60
C PHE A 237 0.24 -10.03 19.22
N MET A 238 0.72 -9.00 19.94
CA MET A 238 2.05 -8.42 19.72
C MET A 238 3.21 -9.35 20.11
N ALA A 239 2.97 -10.29 21.03
CA ALA A 239 3.96 -11.28 21.44
C ALA A 239 4.10 -12.44 20.44
N THR A 240 3.23 -12.53 19.43
CA THR A 240 3.31 -13.59 18.42
C THR A 240 4.58 -13.47 17.58
N LYS A 241 5.14 -14.61 17.18
CA LYS A 241 6.35 -14.69 16.36
C LYS A 241 6.02 -15.27 15.00
N CYS A 242 6.70 -14.77 13.97
CA CYS A 242 6.68 -15.45 12.69
C CYS A 242 7.53 -16.72 12.75
N VAL A 243 6.90 -17.88 12.57
CA VAL A 243 7.54 -19.20 12.58
C VAL A 243 8.06 -19.54 11.18
N LYS A 244 7.33 -19.12 10.14
CA LYS A 244 7.71 -19.31 8.75
C LYS A 244 7.37 -18.07 7.95
N GLU A 245 8.38 -17.50 7.30
CA GLU A 245 8.24 -16.32 6.43
C GLU A 245 8.44 -16.72 4.97
N HIS A 246 7.65 -16.14 4.06
CA HIS A 246 7.95 -16.16 2.63
C HIS A 246 9.16 -15.25 2.33
N ASP A 247 9.87 -15.50 1.22
CA ASP A 247 10.94 -14.58 0.79
C ASP A 247 10.33 -13.23 0.40
N LYS A 248 10.48 -12.23 1.26
CA LYS A 248 9.95 -10.87 1.06
C LYS A 248 10.54 -10.17 -0.16
N TYR A 249 11.80 -10.43 -0.53
CA TYR A 249 12.43 -9.78 -1.67
C TYR A 249 11.85 -10.30 -2.98
N GLU A 250 11.68 -11.62 -3.07
CA GLU A 250 11.02 -12.24 -4.22
C GLU A 250 9.51 -11.92 -4.23
N GLY A 251 8.88 -11.86 -3.05
CA GLY A 251 7.50 -11.44 -2.91
C GLY A 251 7.26 -10.03 -3.46
N VAL A 252 8.02 -9.04 -3.00
CA VAL A 252 7.96 -7.67 -3.53
C VAL A 252 8.21 -7.66 -5.04
N ARG A 253 9.24 -8.36 -5.54
CA ARG A 253 9.52 -8.45 -6.98
C ARG A 253 8.29 -8.90 -7.79
N LYS A 254 7.61 -9.95 -7.33
CA LYS A 254 6.41 -10.50 -7.98
C LYS A 254 5.22 -9.55 -7.94
N MET A 255 5.09 -8.76 -6.87
CA MET A 255 3.97 -7.83 -6.65
C MET A 255 4.11 -6.51 -7.43
N MET A 256 5.35 -6.09 -7.76
CA MET A 256 5.60 -4.80 -8.42
C MET A 256 4.77 -4.49 -9.68
N PRO A 257 4.47 -5.45 -10.59
CA PRO A 257 3.62 -5.18 -11.75
C PRO A 257 2.22 -4.67 -11.43
N TYR A 258 1.76 -4.81 -10.17
CA TYR A 258 0.44 -4.36 -9.71
C TYR A 258 0.53 -3.28 -8.63
N ALA A 259 1.73 -2.84 -8.23
CA ALA A 259 1.91 -1.91 -7.13
C ALA A 259 1.35 -0.51 -7.45
N LYS A 260 0.52 0.02 -6.56
CA LYS A 260 -0.01 1.41 -6.61
C LYS A 260 0.47 2.30 -5.47
N GLY A 261 1.28 1.74 -4.58
CA GLY A 261 1.98 2.36 -3.45
C GLY A 261 2.89 1.33 -2.82
N ILE A 262 3.65 1.69 -1.79
CA ILE A 262 4.50 0.77 -1.02
C ILE A 262 4.30 1.07 0.47
N SER A 263 4.12 0.04 1.31
CA SER A 263 4.21 0.20 2.77
C SER A 263 5.61 -0.16 3.26
N ALA A 264 6.34 0.84 3.74
CA ALA A 264 7.67 0.69 4.31
C ALA A 264 7.59 0.32 5.80
N LYS A 265 7.12 -0.91 6.06
CA LYS A 265 7.04 -1.49 7.40
C LYS A 265 8.39 -1.51 8.09
N THR A 266 8.42 -1.07 9.34
CA THR A 266 9.61 -1.12 10.21
C THR A 266 9.21 -1.35 11.67
N HIS A 267 10.10 -1.99 12.43
CA HIS A 267 9.90 -2.25 13.86
C HIS A 267 11.05 -1.76 14.75
N GLN A 268 12.27 -1.82 14.23
CA GLN A 268 13.49 -1.54 14.99
C GLN A 268 14.62 -1.11 14.06
N PHE A 269 15.71 -0.60 14.65
CA PHE A 269 16.84 -0.07 13.90
C PHE A 269 18.16 -0.43 14.56
N ASP A 270 19.17 -0.76 13.74
CA ASP A 270 20.55 -0.96 14.19
C ASP A 270 21.24 0.38 14.54
N ALA A 271 22.49 0.32 14.99
CA ALA A 271 23.28 1.50 15.33
C ALA A 271 23.54 2.45 14.15
N ASN A 272 23.38 1.97 12.91
CA ASN A 272 23.55 2.74 11.68
C ASN A 272 22.20 3.29 11.14
N GLY A 273 21.10 3.04 11.85
CA GLY A 273 19.75 3.44 11.45
C GLY A 273 19.14 2.57 10.35
N ASN A 274 19.68 1.39 10.07
CA ASN A 274 19.05 0.44 9.15
C ASN A 274 18.03 -0.44 9.87
N ASP A 275 17.01 -0.90 9.16
CA ASP A 275 16.14 -1.98 9.64
C ASP A 275 16.92 -3.32 9.56
N PRO A 276 17.09 -4.06 10.66
CA PRO A 276 17.80 -5.35 10.65
C PRO A 276 16.96 -6.53 10.10
N GLU A 277 15.64 -6.37 9.98
CA GLU A 277 14.70 -7.38 9.47
C GLU A 277 14.50 -7.27 7.95
N THR A 278 14.75 -6.09 7.39
CA THR A 278 14.62 -5.81 5.95
C THR A 278 15.77 -4.94 5.46
N ASP A 279 16.53 -5.41 4.47
CA ASP A 279 17.51 -4.58 3.77
C ASP A 279 16.79 -3.64 2.80
N PHE A 280 16.61 -2.39 3.23
CA PHE A 280 15.91 -1.35 2.46
C PHE A 280 16.64 -1.04 1.14
N ILE A 281 17.97 -1.00 1.09
CA ILE A 281 18.69 -0.71 -0.16
C ILE A 281 18.44 -1.84 -1.17
N LYS A 282 18.50 -3.10 -0.72
CA LYS A 282 18.20 -4.26 -1.56
C LYS A 282 16.76 -4.26 -2.07
N ILE A 283 15.77 -4.03 -1.20
CA ILE A 283 14.35 -4.10 -1.61
C ILE A 283 13.96 -2.93 -2.52
N PHE A 284 14.49 -1.72 -2.28
CA PHE A 284 14.25 -0.59 -3.17
C PHE A 284 15.00 -0.70 -4.49
N LYS A 285 16.13 -1.41 -4.56
CA LYS A 285 16.73 -1.78 -5.84
C LYS A 285 15.80 -2.68 -6.66
N ILE A 286 15.12 -3.63 -6.03
CA ILE A 286 14.10 -4.46 -6.70
C ILE A 286 12.93 -3.60 -7.22
N ILE A 287 12.44 -2.68 -6.39
CA ILE A 287 11.39 -1.72 -6.77
C ILE A 287 11.83 -0.88 -7.97
N LYS A 288 13.03 -0.29 -7.92
CA LYS A 288 13.62 0.49 -9.02
C LYS A 288 13.77 -0.33 -10.30
N ASP A 289 14.33 -1.54 -10.20
CA ASP A 289 14.59 -2.42 -11.34
C ASP A 289 13.29 -2.93 -12.00
N SER A 290 12.15 -2.87 -11.29
CA SER A 290 10.82 -3.15 -11.88
C SER A 290 10.31 -2.03 -12.81
N GLY A 291 10.96 -0.87 -12.81
CA GLY A 291 10.51 0.33 -13.52
C GLY A 291 9.51 1.20 -12.74
N TRP A 292 9.15 0.81 -11.51
CA TRP A 292 8.33 1.64 -10.62
C TRP A 292 9.11 2.90 -10.21
N ASN A 293 8.50 4.07 -10.39
CA ASN A 293 9.13 5.36 -10.10
C ASN A 293 8.05 6.43 -9.84
N ASN A 294 8.41 7.50 -9.13
CA ASN A 294 7.53 8.63 -8.79
C ASN A 294 6.21 8.24 -8.11
N GLY A 295 6.22 7.13 -7.37
CA GLY A 295 5.09 6.69 -6.56
C GLY A 295 5.16 7.23 -5.13
N ILE A 296 4.32 6.67 -4.27
CA ILE A 296 4.23 7.02 -2.85
C ILE A 296 4.70 5.82 -2.02
N VAL A 297 5.53 6.10 -1.01
CA VAL A 297 6.02 5.14 -0.02
C VAL A 297 5.58 5.59 1.37
N GLY A 298 4.70 4.81 2.00
CA GLY A 298 4.18 5.06 3.33
C GLY A 298 5.11 4.57 4.42
N ILE A 299 5.47 5.44 5.36
CA ILE A 299 6.07 5.02 6.63
C ILE A 299 5.00 4.30 7.42
N GLU A 300 5.24 3.03 7.74
CA GLU A 300 4.41 2.25 8.66
C GLU A 300 5.30 1.68 9.77
N TYR A 301 5.40 2.42 10.88
CA TYR A 301 6.22 2.02 12.02
C TYR A 301 5.38 1.33 13.10
N GLU A 302 5.56 0.02 13.28
CA GLU A 302 4.77 -0.76 14.26
C GLU A 302 5.49 -0.98 15.59
N GLY A 303 6.79 -0.68 15.67
CA GLY A 303 7.57 -0.93 16.89
C GLY A 303 7.09 -0.14 18.12
N GLY A 304 6.47 1.02 17.91
CA GLY A 304 5.92 1.82 19.00
C GLY A 304 4.64 1.23 19.60
N LEU A 305 3.85 0.51 18.80
CA LEU A 305 2.75 -0.33 19.31
C LEU A 305 3.29 -1.49 20.15
N MET A 306 4.33 -2.16 19.66
CA MET A 306 5.01 -3.25 20.39
C MET A 306 5.63 -2.75 21.70
N ARG A 307 6.15 -1.52 21.73
CA ARG A 307 6.69 -0.88 22.93
C ARG A 307 5.60 -0.62 23.96
N GLU A 308 4.62 0.20 23.59
CA GLU A 308 3.67 0.80 24.54
C GLU A 308 2.55 -0.16 24.93
N MET A 309 2.15 -1.07 24.03
CA MET A 309 1.06 -2.03 24.28
C MET A 309 1.55 -3.48 24.36
N GLY A 310 2.66 -3.82 23.69
CA GLY A 310 3.30 -5.14 23.80
C GLY A 310 4.28 -5.28 24.97
N GLY A 311 4.81 -4.16 25.48
CA GLY A 311 5.78 -4.12 26.58
C GLY A 311 7.25 -4.30 26.17
N ASP A 312 7.56 -4.34 24.88
CA ASP A 312 8.95 -4.43 24.40
C ASP A 312 9.62 -3.05 24.39
N THR A 313 10.13 -2.64 25.56
CA THR A 313 10.81 -1.35 25.75
C THR A 313 12.13 -1.21 24.99
N SER A 314 12.60 -2.25 24.30
CA SER A 314 13.76 -2.17 23.40
C SER A 314 13.43 -1.47 22.07
N LYS A 315 12.15 -1.48 21.67
CA LYS A 315 11.67 -0.80 20.46
C LYS A 315 11.65 0.71 20.67
N PRO A 316 12.00 1.52 19.66
CA PRO A 316 11.83 2.98 19.73
C PRO A 316 10.39 3.40 20.05
N THR A 317 10.23 4.62 20.54
CA THR A 317 8.90 5.27 20.62
C THR A 317 8.30 5.49 19.23
N ASN A 318 7.01 5.80 19.13
CA ASN A 318 6.37 6.19 17.86
C ASN A 318 7.18 7.30 17.16
N ASP A 319 7.50 8.37 17.88
CA ASP A 319 8.18 9.53 17.28
C ASP A 319 9.59 9.18 16.80
N GLU A 320 10.36 8.42 17.58
CA GLU A 320 11.71 7.99 17.18
C GLU A 320 11.66 7.04 15.99
N GLY A 321 10.73 6.08 15.98
CA GLY A 321 10.57 5.11 14.92
C GLY A 321 10.22 5.77 13.60
N ILE A 322 9.20 6.64 13.57
CA ILE A 322 8.80 7.38 12.38
C ILE A 322 9.97 8.20 11.82
N ARG A 323 10.72 8.91 12.67
CA ARG A 323 11.90 9.69 12.24
C ARG A 323 12.99 8.79 11.65
N LYS A 324 13.23 7.63 12.25
CA LYS A 324 14.23 6.66 11.76
C LYS A 324 13.79 6.03 10.44
N THR A 325 12.52 5.66 10.26
CA THR A 325 12.01 5.17 8.97
C THR A 325 12.13 6.24 7.89
N LYS A 326 11.77 7.51 8.20
CA LYS A 326 11.93 8.64 7.27
C LYS A 326 13.40 8.81 6.85
N ALA A 327 14.33 8.82 7.80
CA ALA A 327 15.76 8.94 7.51
C ALA A 327 16.28 7.77 6.67
N LEU A 328 15.79 6.56 6.90
CA LEU A 328 16.13 5.36 6.12
C LEU A 328 15.63 5.48 4.67
N LEU A 329 14.41 5.98 4.45
CA LEU A 329 13.87 6.26 3.11
C LEU A 329 14.63 7.39 2.40
N GLU A 330 15.02 8.44 3.11
CA GLU A 330 15.86 9.52 2.58
C GLU A 330 17.25 9.00 2.17
N LYS A 331 17.83 8.07 2.96
CA LYS A 331 19.06 7.36 2.60
C LYS A 331 18.89 6.55 1.31
N VAL A 332 17.79 5.81 1.16
CA VAL A 332 17.45 5.11 -0.08
C VAL A 332 17.41 6.06 -1.27
N LEU A 333 16.70 7.19 -1.16
CA LEU A 333 16.62 8.20 -2.23
C LEU A 333 17.98 8.80 -2.58
N LYS A 334 18.87 8.94 -1.60
CA LYS A 334 20.24 9.42 -1.82
C LYS A 334 21.10 8.40 -2.57
N GLU A 335 20.97 7.12 -2.24
CA GLU A 335 21.82 6.05 -2.80
C GLU A 335 21.33 5.53 -4.15
N LEU A 336 20.01 5.40 -4.31
CA LEU A 336 19.40 4.82 -5.52
C LEU A 336 18.83 5.87 -6.46
N GLY A 337 18.65 7.11 -6.01
CA GLY A 337 18.11 8.21 -6.80
C GLY A 337 18.99 8.54 -7.98
#